data_AF-A0A453SAB0-F1
#
_entry.id   AF-A0A453SAB0-F1
#
_cell.length_a   1.000
_cell.length_b   1.000
_cell.length_c   1.000
_cell.angle_alpha   90.00
_cell.angle_beta   90.00
_cell.angle_gamma   90.00
#
_symmetry.space_group_name_H-M   'P 1'
#
loop_
_entity.id
_entity.type
_entity.pdbx_description
1 polymer ?
#
loop_
_entity_poly.entity_id
_entity_poly.type
_entity_poly.pdbx_seq_one_letter_code
_entity_poly.pdbx_strand_id
1 'polypeptide(L)' 'MSCIKDVPTLRGDNYTEWRKKVDLAFVYAEVDWVVDTPQPVKPTEPVRDAKDDDAT' A
#
# COMPACT_ATOMS: atom_id res chain seq x y z
N MET A 1 4.76 10.16 5.11
CA MET A 1 4.43 11.38 5.92
C MET A 1 3.15 11.15 6.71
N SER A 2 3.16 11.22 8.05
CA SER A 2 2.00 10.82 8.88
C SER A 2 0.91 11.91 8.98
N CYS A 3 0.12 12.05 7.91
CA CYS A 3 -1.04 12.94 7.78
C CYS A 3 -2.19 12.65 8.77
N ILE A 4 -2.18 11.48 9.42
CA ILE A 4 -3.21 11.09 10.39
C ILE A 4 -3.19 11.94 11.67
N LYS A 5 -2.04 12.55 11.99
CA LYS A 5 -1.88 13.44 13.14
C LYS A 5 -2.64 14.76 12.97
N ASP A 6 -3.00 15.12 11.74
CA ASP A 6 -3.72 16.35 11.41
C ASP A 6 -5.24 16.19 11.40
N VAL A 7 -5.73 14.96 11.63
CA VAL A 7 -7.17 14.68 11.75
C VAL A 7 -7.63 15.11 13.14
N PRO A 8 -8.54 16.10 13.26
CA PRO A 8 -9.05 16.51 14.56
C PRO A 8 -9.89 15.41 15.21
N THR A 9 -10.07 15.44 16.53
CA THR A 9 -11.02 14.54 17.20
C THR A 9 -12.45 14.85 16.77
N LEU A 10 -13.24 13.83 16.46
CA LEU A 10 -14.65 13.98 16.09
C LEU A 10 -15.46 14.52 17.28
N ARG A 11 -16.28 15.53 17.02
CA ARG A 11 -17.21 16.18 17.94
C ARG A 11 -18.53 16.45 17.23
N GLY A 12 -19.59 16.71 17.99
CA GLY A 12 -20.93 16.94 17.43
C GLY A 12 -21.02 18.15 16.50
N ASP A 13 -20.10 19.11 16.62
CA ASP A 13 -20.07 20.37 15.88
C ASP A 13 -19.13 20.40 14.66
N ASN A 14 -18.33 19.33 14.44
CA ASN A 14 -17.23 19.37 13.47
C ASN A 14 -17.25 18.27 12.40
N TYR A 15 -18.35 17.53 12.24
CA TYR A 15 -18.43 16.36 11.36
C TYR A 15 -17.96 16.63 9.93
N THR A 16 -18.38 17.74 9.31
CA THR A 16 -18.02 18.08 7.93
C THR A 16 -16.51 18.25 7.74
N GLU A 17 -15.85 18.96 8.66
CA GLU A 17 -14.40 19.19 8.58
C GLU A 17 -13.61 17.94 8.98
N TRP A 18 -14.09 17.21 9.98
CA TRP A 18 -13.54 15.91 10.35
C TRP A 18 -13.53 14.95 9.16
N ARG A 19 -14.67 14.84 8.46
CA ARG A 19 -14.82 13.93 7.33
C ARG A 19 -13.84 14.26 6.20
N LYS A 20 -13.72 15.54 5.82
CA LYS A 20 -12.75 15.99 4.80
C LYS A 20 -11.31 15.63 5.16
N LYS A 21 -10.92 15.81 6.43
CA LYS A 21 -9.56 15.51 6.92
C LYS A 21 -9.28 14.01 6.93
N VAL A 22 -10.26 13.20 7.31
CA VAL A 22 -10.15 11.73 7.24
C VAL A 22 -9.99 11.28 5.80
N ASP A 23 -10.87 11.73 4.90
CA ASP A 23 -10.81 11.34 3.48
C ASP A 23 -9.45 11.72 2.86
N LEU A 24 -8.92 12.92 3.18
CA LEU A 24 -7.60 13.35 2.74
C LEU A 24 -6.46 12.49 3.32
N ALA A 25 -6.54 12.09 4.59
CA ALA A 25 -5.53 11.23 5.21
C ALA A 25 -5.49 9.83 4.55
N PHE A 26 -6.64 9.29 4.15
CA PHE A 26 -6.71 8.03 3.39
C PHE A 26 -6.05 8.15 2.02
N VAL A 27 -6.31 9.23 1.27
CA VAL A 27 -5.67 9.49 -0.02
C VAL A 27 -4.14 9.57 0.12
N TYR A 28 -3.65 10.28 1.13
CA TYR A 28 -2.22 10.35 1.37
C TYR A 28 -1.61 9.02 1.81
N ALA A 29 -2.30 8.22 2.62
CA ALA A 29 -1.81 6.91 3.05
C ALA A 29 -1.67 5.92 1.87
N GLU A 30 -2.59 5.97 0.91
CA GLU A 30 -2.51 5.16 -0.32
C GLU A 30 -1.28 5.56 -1.17
N VAL A 31 -1.02 6.86 -1.29
CA VAL A 31 0.16 7.38 -2.01
C VAL A 31 1.45 7.04 -1.27
N ASP A 32 1.51 7.17 0.07
CA ASP A 32 2.68 6.82 0.89
C ASP A 32 3.03 5.34 0.72
N TRP A 33 2.04 4.43 0.71
CA TRP A 33 2.26 2.99 0.54
C TRP A 33 2.90 2.64 -0.81
N VAL A 34 2.42 3.25 -1.89
CA VAL A 34 2.93 2.99 -3.25
C VAL A 34 4.35 3.52 -3.44
N VAL A 35 4.71 4.61 -2.75
CA VAL A 35 6.01 5.27 -2.90
C VAL A 35 7.06 4.69 -1.96
N ASP A 36 6.71 4.38 -0.71
CA ASP A 36 7.67 3.94 0.30
C ASP A 36 7.95 2.44 0.24
N THR A 37 7.06 1.63 -0.34
CA THR A 37 7.29 0.19 -0.46
C THR A 37 8.18 -0.08 -1.68
N PRO A 38 9.44 -0.51 -1.51
CA PRO A 38 10.27 -0.88 -2.64
C PRO A 38 9.60 -2.03 -3.39
N GLN A 39 9.59 -1.93 -4.73
CA GLN A 39 9.00 -2.95 -5.58
C GLN A 39 9.63 -4.31 -5.23
N PRO A 40 8.82 -5.37 -4.98
CA PRO A 40 9.37 -6.68 -4.68
C PRO A 40 10.25 -7.14 -5.84
N VAL A 41 11.43 -7.69 -5.51
CA VAL A 41 12.37 -8.20 -6.51
C VAL A 41 11.66 -9.26 -7.34
N LYS A 42 11.66 -9.12 -8.67
CA LYS A 42 11.08 -10.11 -9.59
C LYS A 42 11.67 -11.48 -9.22
N PRO A 43 10.84 -12.52 -8.98
CA PRO A 43 11.36 -13.86 -8.76
C PRO A 43 12.25 -14.29 -9.92
N THR A 44 13.36 -14.97 -9.61
CA THR A 44 14.17 -15.62 -10.64
C THR A 44 13.29 -16.60 -11.41
N GLU A 45 13.32 -16.51 -12.74
CA GLU A 45 12.57 -17.43 -13.57
C GLU A 45 13.02 -18.87 -13.29
N PRO A 46 12.09 -19.81 -13.13
CA PRO A 46 12.44 -21.21 -12.87
C PRO A 46 13.26 -21.73 -14.06
N VAL A 47 14.47 -22.18 -13.77
CA VAL A 47 15.30 -22.89 -14.75
C VAL A 47 14.70 -24.28 -14.91
N ARG A 48 14.26 -24.62 -16.13
CA ARG A 48 13.89 -25.99 -16.46
C ARG A 48 15.18 -26.84 -16.42
N ASP A 49 15.23 -27.80 -15.50
CA ASP A 49 16.31 -28.80 -15.51
C ASP A 49 16.31 -29.53 -16.86
N ALA A 50 17.49 -29.76 -17.43
CA ALA A 50 17.66 -30.43 -18.72
C ALA A 50 17.39 -31.96 -18.67
N LYS A 51 16.90 -32.47 -17.54
CA LYS A 51 16.46 -33.86 -17.41
C LYS A 51 14.99 -33.99 -17.79
N ASP A 52 14.74 -33.96 -19.10
CA ASP A 52 13.77 -34.90 -19.65
C ASP A 52 14.41 -36.29 -19.55
N ASP A 53 14.26 -36.96 -18.41
CA ASP A 53 14.43 -38.41 -18.36
C ASP A 53 13.25 -38.98 -19.16
N ASP A 54 13.48 -39.14 -20.47
CA ASP A 54 12.66 -39.94 -21.38
C ASP A 54 12.49 -41.32 -20.75
N ALA A 55 11.31 -41.56 -20.18
CA ALA A 55 10.96 -42.83 -19.58
C ALA A 55 10.94 -43.89 -20.69
N THR A 56 12.07 -44.58 -20.85
CA THR A 56 12.20 -45.77 -21.70
C THR A 56 11.51 -46.97 -21.07
#